data_AF-A0AAW5Y9X7-F1
#
_entry.id   AF-A0AAW5Y9X7-F1
#
_cell.length_a   1.000
_cell.length_b   1.000
_cell.length_c   1.000
_cell.angle_alpha   90.00
_cell.angle_beta   90.00
_cell.angle_gamma   90.00
#
_symmetry.space_group_name_H-M   'P 1'
#
loop_
_entity.id
_entity.type
_entity.pdbx_description
1 polymer ?
#
loop_
_entity_poly.entity_id
_entity_poly.type
_entity_poly.pdbx_seq_one_letter_code
_entity_poly.pdbx_strand_id
1 'polypeptide(L)'
;MKKVGTAFLTTLFIFSSFTSAHAEEKKDSKAFIDVSAATLWTTPDSLRPIDAPSATNPVDLWKWTKSMTLDEKLWLTNANKLETQALLGQEVTVVDKKGDWVKVLVHGQPTPRNEEGYPGWMPEKQLTYNQEFADKTNEPFVLVTKPTAIIYINPSEKHKSLEVSYNTRLPLLSEDTISYRVLLPNGQKAWLRKNDGTVYRSQNDIPTPAADDLINTGKMFLGLPYIWAGTSGFGFDCSGFTHTIYKSHGITIPRDSGPQSRNGVAVDKENLQKGDLIFFAHDQGKGSVHHVGMYIGDGNMIHSPRAERSVEIIPLNTPGYIEEYAGARRYLP
;
A
#
# COMPACT_ATOMS: atom_id res chain seq x y z
N MET A 1 72.02 -50.16 26.24
CA MET A 1 70.96 -50.82 25.44
C MET A 1 70.04 -49.75 24.87
N LYS A 2 69.70 -49.88 23.58
CA LYS A 2 69.25 -48.85 22.62
C LYS A 2 67.94 -48.11 22.98
N LYS A 3 67.90 -46.79 22.79
CA LYS A 3 66.74 -45.94 22.39
C LYS A 3 67.33 -44.72 21.65
N VAL A 4 67.45 -44.75 20.33
CA VAL A 4 66.53 -44.18 19.31
C VAL A 4 66.25 -42.70 19.57
N GLY A 5 66.89 -41.83 18.78
CA GLY A 5 66.55 -40.43 18.64
C GLY A 5 65.68 -40.18 17.42
N THR A 6 64.95 -39.07 17.40
CA THR A 6 64.42 -38.48 16.16
C THR A 6 64.29 -36.97 16.35
N ALA A 7 64.86 -36.24 15.40
CA ALA A 7 64.93 -34.79 15.32
C ALA A 7 63.58 -34.17 14.97
N PHE A 8 63.28 -33.01 15.55
CA PHE A 8 62.13 -32.19 15.18
C PHE A 8 62.50 -31.26 14.02
N LEU A 9 61.74 -31.37 12.93
CA LEU A 9 61.73 -30.45 11.80
C LEU A 9 60.89 -29.23 12.18
N THR A 10 61.48 -28.03 12.10
CA THR A 10 60.76 -26.76 12.29
C THR A 10 60.17 -26.31 10.95
N THR A 11 58.86 -26.44 10.79
CA THR A 11 58.14 -25.97 9.59
C THR A 11 57.89 -24.47 9.69
N LEU A 12 58.47 -23.73 8.75
CA LEU A 12 58.28 -22.29 8.56
C LEU A 12 56.93 -22.05 7.86
N PHE A 13 55.94 -21.47 8.54
CA PHE A 13 54.69 -21.04 7.90
C PHE A 13 54.85 -19.62 7.36
N ILE A 14 54.82 -19.50 6.03
CA ILE A 14 54.73 -18.23 5.30
C ILE A 14 53.28 -17.77 5.40
N PHE A 15 53.04 -16.64 6.08
CA PHE A 15 51.75 -15.94 6.01
C PHE A 15 51.61 -15.28 4.65
N SER A 16 50.82 -15.87 3.75
CA SER A 16 50.32 -15.18 2.55
C SER A 16 49.19 -14.23 2.96
N SER A 17 49.47 -12.94 2.85
CA SER A 17 48.48 -11.87 2.90
C SER A 17 47.45 -12.03 1.78
N PHE A 18 46.23 -12.43 2.12
CA PHE A 18 45.08 -12.26 1.23
C PHE A 18 44.41 -10.92 1.54
N THR A 19 44.65 -9.97 0.65
CA THR A 19 43.92 -8.73 0.49
C THR A 19 42.49 -8.99 0.03
N SER A 20 41.54 -8.33 0.69
CA SER A 20 40.32 -7.74 0.12
C SER A 20 39.47 -8.65 -0.80
N ALA A 21 38.49 -9.33 -0.21
CA ALA A 21 37.19 -9.45 -0.86
C ALA A 21 36.34 -8.28 -0.38
N HIS A 22 35.99 -7.38 -1.31
CA HIS A 22 35.08 -6.27 -1.08
C HIS A 22 33.81 -6.78 -0.39
N ALA A 23 33.55 -6.27 0.82
CA ALA A 23 32.17 -6.04 1.20
C ALA A 23 31.66 -5.02 0.18
N GLU A 24 30.93 -5.47 -0.84
CA GLU A 24 30.06 -4.58 -1.59
C GLU A 24 29.17 -3.92 -0.55
N GLU A 25 29.40 -2.63 -0.30
CA GLU A 25 28.43 -1.77 0.35
C GLU A 25 27.08 -2.07 -0.30
N LYS A 26 26.09 -2.50 0.50
CA LYS A 26 24.69 -2.56 0.10
C LYS A 26 24.35 -1.19 -0.49
N LYS A 27 24.39 -1.07 -1.80
CA LYS A 27 23.91 0.10 -2.53
C LYS A 27 22.45 0.26 -2.10
N ASP A 28 22.17 1.36 -1.38
CA ASP A 28 20.91 1.55 -0.64
C ASP A 28 19.70 1.11 -1.48
N SER A 29 19.10 -0.01 -1.08
CA SER A 29 17.92 -0.60 -1.72
C SER A 29 16.65 0.20 -1.45
N LYS A 30 16.73 1.28 -0.66
CA LYS A 30 15.61 2.13 -0.30
C LYS A 30 15.25 3.06 -1.46
N ALA A 31 13.96 3.14 -1.78
CA ALA A 31 13.41 4.12 -2.70
C ALA A 31 12.02 4.57 -2.23
N PHE A 32 11.51 5.64 -2.84
CA PHE A 32 10.18 6.16 -2.57
C PHE A 32 9.36 6.23 -3.86
N ILE A 33 8.06 5.97 -3.74
CA ILE A 33 7.12 6.14 -4.86
C ILE A 33 7.08 7.61 -5.29
N ASP A 34 7.28 7.90 -6.58
CA ASP A 34 7.33 9.25 -7.17
C ASP A 34 6.11 9.58 -8.05
N VAL A 35 5.06 8.78 -7.96
CA VAL A 35 3.77 8.99 -8.64
C VAL A 35 2.63 8.96 -7.63
N SER A 36 1.44 9.48 -7.99
CA SER A 36 0.31 9.58 -7.05
C SER A 36 -0.09 8.22 -6.44
N ALA A 37 -0.17 7.19 -7.27
CA ALA A 37 -0.14 5.79 -6.85
C ALA A 37 0.51 4.92 -7.94
N ALA A 38 1.53 4.14 -7.57
CA ALA A 38 2.16 3.15 -8.43
C ALA A 38 1.39 1.84 -8.38
N THR A 39 1.13 1.23 -9.54
CA THR A 39 0.50 -0.09 -9.63
C THR A 39 1.58 -1.16 -9.73
N LEU A 40 1.53 -2.13 -8.83
CA LEU A 40 2.49 -3.24 -8.78
C LEU A 40 1.91 -4.46 -9.47
N TRP A 41 2.72 -5.07 -10.32
CA TRP A 41 2.39 -6.19 -11.21
C TRP A 41 2.98 -7.49 -10.68
N THR A 42 2.33 -8.61 -10.98
CA THR A 42 2.84 -9.95 -10.61
C THR A 42 4.09 -10.31 -11.41
N THR A 43 4.19 -9.83 -12.65
CA THR A 43 5.33 -10.00 -13.55
C THR A 43 5.67 -8.67 -14.26
N PRO A 44 6.95 -8.40 -14.59
CA PRO A 44 7.31 -7.24 -15.41
C PRO A 44 6.79 -7.42 -16.85
N ASP A 45 6.89 -6.35 -17.64
CA ASP A 45 6.57 -6.36 -19.09
C ASP A 45 5.17 -6.92 -19.44
N SER A 46 4.21 -6.74 -18.53
CA SER A 46 2.86 -7.31 -18.64
C SER A 46 1.77 -6.29 -18.99
N LEU A 47 2.17 -5.07 -19.36
CA LEU A 47 1.27 -3.97 -19.71
C LEU A 47 0.59 -4.22 -21.05
N ARG A 48 -0.73 -4.04 -21.10
CA ARG A 48 -1.44 -3.80 -22.36
C ARG A 48 -1.33 -2.31 -22.72
N PRO A 49 -1.57 -1.91 -23.98
CA PRO A 49 -1.59 -0.50 -24.36
C PRO A 49 -2.54 0.37 -23.51
N ILE A 50 -3.69 -0.19 -23.11
CA ILE A 50 -4.66 0.50 -22.25
C ILE A 50 -4.14 0.76 -20.83
N ASP A 51 -3.18 -0.04 -20.37
CA ASP A 51 -2.58 0.08 -19.03
C ASP A 51 -1.47 1.13 -18.95
N ALA A 52 -1.02 1.66 -20.09
CA ALA A 52 0.08 2.62 -20.17
C ALA A 52 -0.08 3.84 -19.22
N PRO A 53 -1.28 4.45 -19.04
CA PRO A 53 -1.43 5.58 -18.12
C PRO A 53 -1.17 5.25 -16.64
N SER A 54 -1.18 3.96 -16.25
CA SER A 54 -0.81 3.52 -14.89
C SER A 54 0.70 3.38 -14.68
N ALA A 55 1.48 3.34 -15.78
CA ALA A 55 2.90 3.00 -15.79
C ALA A 55 3.81 4.18 -16.17
N THR A 56 3.25 5.36 -16.44
CA THR A 56 4.00 6.60 -16.70
C THR A 56 4.37 7.33 -15.40
N ASN A 57 5.26 8.32 -15.50
CA ASN A 57 5.50 9.31 -14.45
C ASN A 57 5.40 10.72 -15.10
N PRO A 58 4.32 11.49 -14.84
CA PRO A 58 3.21 11.19 -13.93
C PRO A 58 2.26 10.11 -14.47
N VAL A 59 1.47 9.50 -13.58
CA VAL A 59 0.35 8.60 -13.93
C VAL A 59 -0.92 9.39 -14.25
N ASP A 60 -1.84 8.78 -14.98
CA ASP A 60 -3.22 9.24 -15.16
C ASP A 60 -4.19 8.09 -14.89
N LEU A 61 -4.48 7.89 -13.59
CA LEU A 61 -5.26 6.74 -13.10
C LEU A 61 -6.75 6.86 -13.41
N TRP A 62 -7.26 8.08 -13.55
CA TRP A 62 -8.63 8.28 -14.03
C TRP A 62 -8.76 7.87 -15.48
N LYS A 63 -7.81 8.25 -16.35
CA LYS A 63 -7.79 7.78 -17.73
C LYS A 63 -7.66 6.26 -17.81
N TRP A 64 -6.76 5.67 -17.02
CA TRP A 64 -6.62 4.21 -16.98
C TRP A 64 -7.95 3.52 -16.62
N THR A 65 -8.53 3.86 -15.46
CA THR A 65 -9.71 3.14 -14.95
C THR A 65 -11.00 3.44 -15.71
N LYS A 66 -11.16 4.66 -16.26
CA LYS A 66 -12.36 5.06 -17.02
C LYS A 66 -12.31 4.62 -18.49
N SER A 67 -11.13 4.35 -19.05
CA SER A 67 -11.01 3.87 -20.43
C SER A 67 -11.26 2.37 -20.57
N MET A 68 -11.03 1.59 -19.50
CA MET A 68 -11.23 0.13 -19.53
C MET A 68 -12.72 -0.26 -19.54
N THR A 69 -13.04 -1.19 -20.43
CA THR A 69 -14.27 -1.99 -20.40
C THR A 69 -14.30 -2.92 -19.18
N LEU A 70 -15.46 -3.53 -18.90
CA LEU A 70 -15.58 -4.51 -17.82
C LEU A 70 -14.63 -5.70 -18.03
N ASP A 71 -14.56 -6.27 -19.25
CA ASP A 71 -13.69 -7.40 -19.55
C ASP A 71 -12.22 -7.05 -19.36
N GLU A 72 -11.81 -5.82 -19.71
CA GLU A 72 -10.45 -5.36 -19.50
C GLU A 72 -10.10 -5.16 -18.02
N LYS A 73 -11.08 -4.80 -17.18
CA LYS A 73 -10.92 -4.78 -15.72
C LYS A 73 -10.85 -6.19 -15.14
N LEU A 74 -11.76 -7.07 -15.55
CA LEU A 74 -11.79 -8.47 -15.10
C LEU A 74 -10.54 -9.24 -15.51
N TRP A 75 -9.91 -8.90 -16.64
CA TRP A 75 -8.62 -9.45 -17.03
C TRP A 75 -7.53 -9.24 -15.98
N LEU A 76 -7.53 -8.11 -15.27
CA LEU A 76 -6.54 -7.85 -14.21
C LEU A 76 -6.63 -8.89 -13.08
N THR A 77 -7.84 -9.29 -12.73
CA THR A 77 -8.12 -10.32 -11.72
C THR A 77 -7.94 -11.73 -12.28
N ASN A 78 -8.65 -12.07 -13.36
CA ASN A 78 -8.75 -13.43 -13.89
C ASN A 78 -7.41 -13.94 -14.41
N ALA A 79 -6.57 -13.05 -14.94
CA ALA A 79 -5.23 -13.39 -15.40
C ALA A 79 -4.15 -13.13 -14.32
N ASN A 80 -4.53 -12.83 -13.08
CA ASN A 80 -3.65 -12.57 -11.94
C ASN A 80 -2.50 -11.60 -12.27
N LYS A 81 -2.83 -10.37 -12.65
CA LYS A 81 -1.86 -9.41 -13.21
C LYS A 81 -1.27 -8.44 -12.19
N LEU A 82 -2.01 -8.14 -11.14
CA LEU A 82 -1.64 -7.10 -10.17
C LEU A 82 -1.49 -7.68 -8.77
N GLU A 83 -0.60 -7.03 -8.01
CA GLU A 83 -0.26 -7.34 -6.62
C GLU A 83 -0.93 -6.35 -5.67
N THR A 84 -0.63 -5.06 -5.81
CA THR A 84 -1.14 -3.97 -4.95
C THR A 84 -0.92 -2.61 -5.63
N GLN A 85 -1.25 -1.52 -4.94
CA GLN A 85 -0.79 -0.17 -5.26
C GLN A 85 -0.04 0.45 -4.08
N ALA A 86 0.95 1.31 -4.35
CA ALA A 86 1.68 2.08 -3.34
C ALA A 86 1.54 3.59 -3.61
N LEU A 87 1.32 4.39 -2.57
CA LEU A 87 1.03 5.83 -2.72
C LEU A 87 2.31 6.67 -2.81
N LEU A 88 2.20 7.89 -3.35
CA LEU A 88 3.28 8.88 -3.38
C LEU A 88 3.99 9.00 -2.02
N GLY A 89 5.32 8.93 -2.03
CA GLY A 89 6.15 9.04 -0.83
C GLY A 89 6.22 7.78 0.03
N GLN A 90 5.47 6.72 -0.30
CA GLN A 90 5.58 5.46 0.42
C GLN A 90 6.94 4.81 0.17
N GLU A 91 7.58 4.33 1.25
CA GLU A 91 8.87 3.66 1.19
C GLU A 91 8.74 2.26 0.59
N VAL A 92 9.72 1.89 -0.24
CA VAL A 92 9.89 0.54 -0.78
C VAL A 92 11.34 0.09 -0.70
N THR A 93 11.53 -1.22 -0.57
CA THR A 93 12.84 -1.86 -0.78
C THR A 93 12.90 -2.46 -2.17
N VAL A 94 13.83 -2.01 -3.01
CA VAL A 94 14.13 -2.58 -4.33
C VAL A 94 14.94 -3.87 -4.15
N VAL A 95 14.43 -4.98 -4.67
CA VAL A 95 15.02 -6.32 -4.46
C VAL A 95 15.44 -7.04 -5.74
N ASP A 96 14.98 -6.58 -6.90
CA ASP A 96 15.37 -7.13 -8.20
C ASP A 96 15.15 -6.10 -9.31
N LYS A 97 15.80 -6.26 -10.47
CA LYS A 97 15.65 -5.39 -11.64
C LYS A 97 15.70 -6.20 -12.94
N LYS A 98 14.76 -5.92 -13.85
CA LYS A 98 14.68 -6.49 -15.20
C LYS A 98 14.28 -5.42 -16.20
N GLY A 99 15.23 -5.01 -17.04
CA GLY A 99 15.02 -3.89 -17.97
C GLY A 99 14.61 -2.62 -17.23
N ASP A 100 13.49 -2.03 -17.66
CA ASP A 100 12.91 -0.81 -17.06
C ASP A 100 12.02 -1.09 -15.83
N TRP A 101 11.95 -2.34 -15.37
CA TRP A 101 11.15 -2.77 -14.24
C TRP A 101 12.01 -3.15 -13.05
N VAL A 102 11.49 -2.87 -11.86
CA VAL A 102 12.06 -3.29 -10.58
C VAL A 102 11.04 -4.07 -9.79
N LYS A 103 11.50 -5.10 -9.08
CA LYS A 103 10.72 -5.76 -8.04
C LYS A 103 10.97 -5.04 -6.73
N VAL A 104 9.91 -4.71 -6.03
CA VAL A 104 9.98 -3.99 -4.76
C VAL A 104 9.19 -4.69 -3.67
N LEU A 105 9.49 -4.35 -2.43
CA LEU A 105 8.73 -4.69 -1.23
C LEU A 105 8.12 -3.40 -0.67
N VAL A 106 6.80 -3.28 -0.67
CA VAL A 106 6.08 -2.07 -0.22
C VAL A 106 5.93 -2.07 1.29
N HIS A 107 6.55 -1.10 1.96
CA HIS A 107 6.50 -1.01 3.41
C HIS A 107 5.11 -0.58 3.91
N GLY A 108 4.73 -1.04 5.10
CA GLY A 108 3.44 -0.72 5.71
C GLY A 108 2.23 -1.35 5.00
N GLN A 109 2.45 -2.37 4.18
CA GLN A 109 1.40 -3.25 3.65
C GLN A 109 1.70 -4.70 4.06
N PRO A 110 1.31 -5.11 5.29
CA PRO A 110 1.67 -6.42 5.81
C PRO A 110 1.10 -7.56 4.97
N THR A 111 1.92 -8.58 4.76
CA THR A 111 1.55 -9.81 4.05
C THR A 111 2.37 -10.98 4.61
N PRO A 112 1.81 -12.20 4.70
CA PRO A 112 2.59 -13.37 5.10
C PRO A 112 3.63 -13.80 4.04
N ARG A 113 3.60 -13.20 2.84
CA ARG A 113 4.49 -13.54 1.72
C ARG A 113 5.92 -13.03 1.92
N ASN A 114 6.10 -11.97 2.71
CA ASN A 114 7.38 -11.35 3.01
C ASN A 114 7.25 -10.43 4.23
N GLU A 115 8.18 -10.55 5.18
CA GLU A 115 8.13 -9.81 6.46
C GLU A 115 8.44 -8.31 6.32
N GLU A 116 9.17 -7.90 5.29
CA GLU A 116 9.61 -6.52 5.08
C GLU A 116 8.55 -5.67 4.35
N GLY A 117 7.82 -6.25 3.40
CA GLY A 117 6.78 -5.53 2.68
C GLY A 117 6.08 -6.31 1.57
N TYR A 118 5.04 -5.71 0.99
CA TYR A 118 4.24 -6.35 -0.06
C TYR A 118 5.02 -6.44 -1.38
N PRO A 119 5.26 -7.64 -1.94
CA PRO A 119 6.09 -7.78 -3.13
C PRO A 119 5.34 -7.45 -4.43
N GLY A 120 6.03 -6.86 -5.41
CA GLY A 120 5.52 -6.74 -6.77
C GLY A 120 6.47 -5.98 -7.72
N TRP A 121 6.17 -6.02 -9.01
CA TRP A 121 6.95 -5.37 -10.07
C TRP A 121 6.37 -4.00 -10.44
N MET A 122 7.20 -3.00 -10.64
CA MET A 122 6.76 -1.68 -11.13
C MET A 122 7.83 -1.04 -12.03
N PRO A 123 7.47 -0.08 -12.90
CA PRO A 123 8.45 0.67 -13.67
C PRO A 123 9.40 1.45 -12.75
N GLU A 124 10.71 1.33 -12.96
CA GLU A 124 11.73 2.00 -12.15
C GLU A 124 11.58 3.54 -12.18
N LYS A 125 11.13 4.09 -13.31
CA LYS A 125 10.86 5.53 -13.47
C LYS A 125 9.75 6.10 -12.58
N GLN A 126 9.01 5.24 -11.86
CA GLN A 126 8.02 5.64 -10.86
C GLN A 126 8.60 5.66 -9.44
N LEU A 127 9.90 5.40 -9.28
CA LEU A 127 10.64 5.54 -8.04
C LEU A 127 11.58 6.73 -8.08
N THR A 128 11.91 7.24 -6.90
CA THR A 128 12.93 8.26 -6.69
C THR A 128 13.64 8.04 -5.36
N TYR A 129 14.77 8.70 -5.20
CA TYR A 129 15.44 8.83 -3.91
C TYR A 129 15.92 10.26 -3.75
N ASN A 130 15.56 10.88 -2.63
CA ASN A 130 16.06 12.19 -2.24
C ASN A 130 16.44 12.16 -0.76
N GLN A 131 17.67 12.59 -0.45
CA GLN A 131 18.18 12.52 0.92
C GLN A 131 17.37 13.39 1.89
N GLU A 132 16.97 14.61 1.50
CA GLU A 132 16.13 15.50 2.34
C GLU A 132 14.80 14.82 2.68
N PHE A 133 14.19 14.11 1.72
CA PHE A 133 12.96 13.37 1.98
C PHE A 133 13.19 12.16 2.90
N ALA A 134 14.24 11.38 2.64
CA ALA A 134 14.61 10.21 3.44
C ALA A 134 14.83 10.58 4.92
N ASP A 135 15.56 11.66 5.17
CA ASP A 135 15.85 12.16 6.53
C ASP A 135 14.58 12.64 7.26
N LYS A 136 13.55 13.05 6.51
CA LYS A 136 12.27 13.57 7.04
C LYS A 136 11.15 12.55 7.13
N THR A 137 11.40 11.29 6.80
CA THR A 137 10.37 10.22 6.85
C THR A 137 9.78 10.00 8.25
N ASN A 138 10.51 10.35 9.31
CA ASN A 138 10.07 10.25 10.71
C ASN A 138 9.63 11.59 11.32
N GLU A 139 9.58 12.68 10.54
CA GLU A 139 9.07 13.97 10.98
C GLU A 139 7.52 14.02 10.90
N PRO A 140 6.87 15.01 11.55
CA PRO A 140 5.44 15.25 11.36
C PRO A 140 5.07 15.36 9.88
N PHE A 141 3.94 14.78 9.49
CA PHE A 141 3.48 14.72 8.11
C PHE A 141 2.06 15.25 7.98
N VAL A 142 1.72 15.67 6.77
CA VAL A 142 0.34 15.91 6.36
C VAL A 142 -0.22 14.63 5.73
N LEU A 143 -1.31 14.13 6.29
CA LEU A 143 -2.13 13.06 5.71
C LEU A 143 -3.25 13.67 4.87
N VAL A 144 -3.40 13.25 3.62
CA VAL A 144 -4.51 13.69 2.75
C VAL A 144 -5.81 13.02 3.19
N THR A 145 -6.83 13.82 3.54
CA THR A 145 -8.10 13.37 4.15
C THR A 145 -9.32 13.50 3.25
N LYS A 146 -9.14 13.94 2.00
CA LYS A 146 -10.18 13.90 0.96
C LYS A 146 -9.93 12.75 -0.02
N PRO A 147 -10.96 12.25 -0.75
CA PRO A 147 -10.80 11.12 -1.66
C PRO A 147 -9.60 11.27 -2.61
N THR A 148 -9.49 12.43 -3.23
CA THR A 148 -8.27 12.94 -3.86
C THR A 148 -8.11 14.42 -3.52
N ALA A 149 -6.90 14.95 -3.69
CA ALA A 149 -6.59 16.36 -3.51
C ALA A 149 -5.54 16.83 -4.52
N ILE A 150 -5.53 18.11 -4.85
CA ILE A 150 -4.50 18.70 -5.72
C ILE A 150 -3.39 19.29 -4.85
N ILE A 151 -2.15 18.87 -5.10
CA ILE A 151 -0.95 19.52 -4.58
C ILE A 151 -0.36 20.44 -5.65
N TYR A 152 0.08 21.63 -5.25
CA TYR A 152 0.67 22.63 -6.13
C TYR A 152 2.16 22.75 -5.87
N ILE A 153 2.99 22.43 -6.86
CA ILE A 153 4.46 22.44 -6.70
C ILE A 153 4.93 23.90 -6.75
N ASN A 154 5.61 24.36 -5.68
CA ASN A 154 6.10 25.72 -5.57
C ASN A 154 7.41 25.80 -4.75
N PRO A 155 8.53 26.27 -5.34
CA PRO A 155 8.64 26.79 -6.71
C PRO A 155 8.54 25.70 -7.78
N SER A 156 7.93 26.01 -8.92
CA SER A 156 7.90 25.17 -10.11
C SER A 156 7.98 26.05 -11.35
N GLU A 157 8.98 25.83 -12.21
CA GLU A 157 9.15 26.58 -13.48
C GLU A 157 7.91 26.49 -14.39
N LYS A 158 7.19 25.38 -14.34
CA LYS A 158 6.01 25.11 -15.19
C LYS A 158 4.68 25.14 -14.43
N HIS A 159 4.64 25.68 -13.21
CA HIS A 159 3.45 25.68 -12.35
C HIS A 159 2.75 24.30 -12.26
N LYS A 160 3.53 23.22 -12.11
CA LYS A 160 3.00 21.85 -12.08
C LYS A 160 2.14 21.61 -10.84
N SER A 161 1.13 20.77 -11.01
CA SER A 161 0.34 20.20 -9.93
C SER A 161 0.27 18.68 -10.07
N LEU A 162 -0.10 18.01 -8.99
CA LEU A 162 -0.33 16.56 -8.96
C LEU A 162 -1.61 16.28 -8.17
N GLU A 163 -2.47 15.41 -8.69
CA GLU A 163 -3.59 14.87 -7.94
C GLU A 163 -3.09 13.69 -7.09
N VAL A 164 -3.29 13.74 -5.78
CA VAL A 164 -2.84 12.73 -4.83
C VAL A 164 -4.03 12.06 -4.16
N SER A 165 -3.85 10.79 -3.79
CA SER A 165 -4.87 9.97 -3.14
C SER A 165 -5.07 10.38 -1.68
N TYR A 166 -6.27 10.14 -1.16
CA TYR A 166 -6.49 9.88 0.26
C TYR A 166 -5.39 8.98 0.86
N ASN A 167 -5.02 9.22 2.12
CA ASN A 167 -3.98 8.50 2.86
C ASN A 167 -2.53 8.71 2.35
N THR A 168 -2.31 9.58 1.36
CA THR A 168 -0.96 10.05 1.02
C THR A 168 -0.37 10.82 2.20
N ARG A 169 0.92 10.60 2.50
CA ARG A 169 1.62 11.19 3.65
C ARG A 169 2.90 11.85 3.18
N LEU A 170 3.03 13.14 3.46
CA LEU A 170 4.20 13.93 3.05
C LEU A 170 4.71 14.75 4.24
N PRO A 171 6.05 14.81 4.47
CA PRO A 171 6.60 15.58 5.57
C PRO A 171 6.14 17.04 5.55
N LEU A 172 5.72 17.55 6.70
CA LEU A 172 5.31 18.93 6.88
C LEU A 172 6.55 19.83 6.97
N LEU A 173 6.60 20.88 6.15
CA LEU A 173 7.67 21.88 6.17
C LEU A 173 7.26 23.16 6.90
N SER A 174 6.04 23.64 6.64
CA SER A 174 5.48 24.83 7.26
C SER A 174 3.97 24.87 7.05
N GLU A 175 3.27 25.73 7.78
CA GLU A 175 1.85 25.99 7.56
C GLU A 175 1.55 27.50 7.60
N ASP A 176 0.51 27.92 6.88
CA ASP A 176 -0.07 29.25 7.00
C ASP A 176 -1.56 29.18 7.35
N THR A 177 -2.32 30.25 7.12
CA THR A 177 -3.76 30.29 7.47
C THR A 177 -4.61 29.39 6.58
N ILE A 178 -4.19 29.08 5.35
CA ILE A 178 -5.02 28.41 4.35
C ILE A 178 -4.41 27.09 3.84
N SER A 179 -3.12 26.85 4.09
CA SER A 179 -2.39 25.77 3.45
C SER A 179 -1.29 25.15 4.31
N TYR A 180 -0.92 23.93 3.94
CA TYR A 180 0.26 23.22 4.41
C TYR A 180 1.30 23.18 3.29
N ARG A 181 2.56 23.45 3.63
CA ARG A 181 3.70 23.23 2.76
C ARG A 181 4.33 21.88 3.10
N VAL A 182 4.56 21.04 2.10
CA VAL A 182 5.07 19.68 2.25
C VAL A 182 6.27 19.41 1.35
N LEU A 183 7.07 18.41 1.70
CA LEU A 183 8.17 17.90 0.88
C LEU A 183 7.71 16.70 0.05
N LEU A 184 8.02 16.71 -1.25
CA LEU A 184 7.77 15.60 -2.18
C LEU A 184 8.96 14.63 -2.20
N PRO A 185 8.75 13.35 -2.55
CA PRO A 185 9.80 12.34 -2.56
C PRO A 185 10.97 12.66 -3.50
N ASN A 186 10.75 13.48 -4.53
CA ASN A 186 11.81 13.98 -5.41
C ASN A 186 12.55 15.24 -4.90
N GLY A 187 12.25 15.71 -3.68
CA GLY A 187 12.84 16.90 -3.07
C GLY A 187 12.15 18.22 -3.43
N GLN A 188 11.17 18.22 -4.34
CA GLN A 188 10.37 19.40 -4.62
C GLN A 188 9.47 19.76 -3.43
N LYS A 189 9.12 21.04 -3.32
CA LYS A 189 8.24 21.54 -2.27
C LYS A 189 6.87 21.82 -2.87
N ALA A 190 5.81 21.44 -2.18
CA ALA A 190 4.44 21.60 -2.66
C ALA A 190 3.52 22.12 -1.56
N TRP A 191 2.34 22.58 -1.97
CA TRP A 191 1.30 23.08 -1.07
C TRP A 191 -0.02 22.37 -1.31
N LEU A 192 -0.76 22.11 -0.23
CA LEU A 192 -2.16 21.69 -0.26
C LEU A 192 -2.98 22.54 0.70
N ARG A 193 -4.29 22.68 0.43
CA ARG A 193 -5.19 23.43 1.31
C ARG A 193 -5.37 22.69 2.63
N LYS A 194 -5.54 23.43 3.74
CA LYS A 194 -5.78 22.82 5.06
C LYS A 194 -7.03 21.94 5.10
N ASN A 195 -8.04 22.24 4.30
CA ASN A 195 -9.26 21.43 4.22
C ASN A 195 -9.03 20.04 3.58
N ASP A 196 -7.91 19.84 2.88
CA ASP A 196 -7.62 18.61 2.15
C ASP A 196 -6.72 17.63 2.92
N GLY A 197 -6.20 18.05 4.08
CA GLY A 197 -5.29 17.21 4.86
C GLY A 197 -5.32 17.51 6.36
N THR A 198 -4.58 16.70 7.12
CA THR A 198 -4.45 16.83 8.57
C THR A 198 -3.03 16.48 8.98
N VAL A 199 -2.47 17.24 9.91
CA VAL A 199 -1.11 17.03 10.40
C VAL A 199 -1.11 16.01 11.52
N TYR A 200 -0.20 15.04 11.45
CA TYR A 200 0.08 14.10 12.53
C TYR A 200 1.58 14.05 12.79
N ARG A 201 1.97 13.75 14.04
CA ARG A 201 3.38 13.62 14.42
C ARG A 201 4.01 12.34 13.89
N SER A 202 3.29 11.24 13.97
CA SER A 202 3.68 9.92 13.47
C SER A 202 2.43 9.07 13.21
N GLN A 203 2.58 7.87 12.61
CA GLN A 203 1.47 6.90 12.49
C GLN A 203 0.87 6.53 13.85
N ASN A 204 1.71 6.41 14.88
CA ASN A 204 1.32 6.00 16.22
C ASN A 204 0.59 7.11 16.99
N ASP A 205 0.73 8.37 16.55
CA ASP A 205 0.06 9.53 17.12
C ASP A 205 -1.27 9.85 16.43
N ILE A 206 -1.69 9.07 15.43
CA ILE A 206 -3.04 9.18 14.88
C ILE A 206 -4.01 8.68 15.96
N PRO A 207 -5.00 9.50 16.37
CA PRO A 207 -5.94 9.11 17.42
C PRO A 207 -6.66 7.80 17.09
N THR A 208 -6.89 6.96 18.10
CA THR A 208 -7.71 5.77 17.94
C THR A 208 -9.10 6.18 17.45
N PRO A 209 -9.57 5.64 16.32
CA PRO A 209 -10.85 6.02 15.73
C PRO A 209 -12.01 5.45 16.53
N ALA A 210 -13.12 6.18 16.57
CA ALA A 210 -14.41 5.57 16.81
C ALA A 210 -14.86 4.80 15.55
N ALA A 211 -15.74 3.81 15.71
CA ALA A 211 -16.26 3.05 14.57
C ALA A 211 -16.94 3.95 13.52
N ASP A 212 -17.64 5.00 13.95
CA ASP A 212 -18.29 5.94 13.02
C ASP A 212 -17.27 6.77 12.21
N ASP A 213 -16.04 6.97 12.68
CA ASP A 213 -14.97 7.64 11.91
C ASP A 213 -14.54 6.78 10.71
N LEU A 214 -14.40 5.46 10.94
CA LEU A 214 -14.11 4.49 9.87
C LEU A 214 -15.25 4.45 8.85
N ILE A 215 -16.50 4.41 9.33
CA ILE A 215 -17.68 4.36 8.48
C ILE A 215 -17.82 5.65 7.66
N ASN A 216 -17.66 6.82 8.28
CA ASN A 216 -17.73 8.11 7.59
C ASN A 216 -16.61 8.23 6.55
N THR A 217 -15.43 7.70 6.85
CA THR A 217 -14.34 7.61 5.87
C THR A 217 -14.75 6.77 4.67
N GLY A 218 -15.27 5.55 4.89
CA GLY A 218 -15.74 4.69 3.81
C GLY A 218 -16.85 5.35 2.97
N LYS A 219 -17.75 6.08 3.61
CA LYS A 219 -18.86 6.78 2.94
C LYS A 219 -18.40 7.88 1.98
N MET A 220 -17.23 8.49 2.20
CA MET A 220 -16.68 9.48 1.25
C MET A 220 -16.43 8.89 -0.15
N PHE A 221 -16.29 7.57 -0.24
CA PHE A 221 -15.96 6.86 -1.47
C PHE A 221 -17.17 6.20 -2.13
N LEU A 222 -18.39 6.34 -1.60
CA LEU A 222 -19.59 5.78 -2.22
C LEU A 222 -19.69 6.19 -3.69
N GLY A 223 -19.86 5.20 -4.57
CA GLY A 223 -19.89 5.40 -6.01
C GLY A 223 -18.53 5.34 -6.72
N LEU A 224 -17.41 5.29 -5.99
CA LEU A 224 -16.08 5.08 -6.58
C LEU A 224 -15.98 3.68 -7.21
N PRO A 225 -15.71 3.55 -8.53
CA PRO A 225 -15.64 2.25 -9.19
C PRO A 225 -14.54 1.35 -8.64
N TYR A 226 -14.83 0.06 -8.59
CA TYR A 226 -13.86 -0.96 -8.23
C TYR A 226 -12.72 -1.07 -9.26
N ILE A 227 -11.52 -1.37 -8.78
CA ILE A 227 -10.41 -1.87 -9.60
C ILE A 227 -9.61 -2.91 -8.82
N TRP A 228 -9.22 -4.02 -9.46
CA TRP A 228 -8.38 -5.05 -8.85
C TRP A 228 -7.05 -4.47 -8.37
N ALA A 229 -6.55 -4.92 -7.22
CA ALA A 229 -5.37 -4.39 -6.53
C ALA A 229 -5.48 -2.90 -6.12
N GLY A 230 -6.63 -2.25 -6.31
CA GLY A 230 -6.86 -0.85 -6.00
C GLY A 230 -6.64 -0.56 -4.52
N THR A 231 -5.74 0.38 -4.22
CA THR A 231 -5.35 0.74 -2.85
C THR A 231 -5.30 2.27 -2.67
N SER A 232 -6.08 3.01 -3.47
CA SER A 232 -6.05 4.47 -3.52
C SER A 232 -7.43 5.07 -3.82
N GLY A 233 -7.59 6.37 -3.59
CA GLY A 233 -8.81 7.12 -3.90
C GLY A 233 -9.17 7.20 -5.39
N PHE A 234 -8.35 6.61 -6.26
CA PHE A 234 -8.62 6.44 -7.69
C PHE A 234 -9.41 5.16 -8.01
N GLY A 235 -9.54 4.25 -7.04
CA GLY A 235 -10.25 2.98 -7.15
C GLY A 235 -9.72 1.97 -6.13
N PHE A 236 -10.63 1.18 -5.56
CA PHE A 236 -10.28 0.17 -4.56
C PHE A 236 -10.71 -1.23 -4.96
N ASP A 237 -9.94 -2.24 -4.56
CA ASP A 237 -10.49 -3.57 -4.31
C ASP A 237 -11.07 -3.67 -2.89
N CYS A 238 -11.72 -4.78 -2.55
CA CYS A 238 -12.39 -4.96 -1.25
C CYS A 238 -11.43 -4.84 -0.06
N SER A 239 -10.26 -5.45 -0.16
CA SER A 239 -9.25 -5.48 0.90
C SER A 239 -8.38 -4.23 0.93
N GLY A 240 -8.13 -3.59 -0.22
CA GLY A 240 -7.46 -2.31 -0.33
C GLY A 240 -8.31 -1.19 0.26
N PHE A 241 -9.64 -1.27 0.13
CA PHE A 241 -10.59 -0.36 0.78
C PHE A 241 -10.49 -0.44 2.32
N THR A 242 -10.64 -1.64 2.89
CA THR A 242 -10.55 -1.84 4.34
C THR A 242 -9.16 -1.51 4.87
N HIS A 243 -8.10 -1.96 4.19
CA HIS A 243 -6.71 -1.64 4.54
C HIS A 243 -6.49 -0.13 4.59
N THR A 244 -6.95 0.60 3.58
CA THR A 244 -6.77 2.05 3.49
C THR A 244 -7.52 2.80 4.57
N ILE A 245 -8.77 2.42 4.85
CA ILE A 245 -9.58 3.01 5.93
C ILE A 245 -8.90 2.83 7.28
N TYR A 246 -8.50 1.60 7.62
CA TYR A 246 -7.88 1.37 8.93
C TYR A 246 -6.51 2.06 9.04
N LYS A 247 -5.69 1.99 7.98
CA LYS A 247 -4.33 2.55 7.99
C LYS A 247 -4.31 4.06 8.15
N SER A 248 -5.25 4.78 7.53
CA SER A 248 -5.38 6.23 7.66
C SER A 248 -5.81 6.68 9.05
N HIS A 249 -6.42 5.78 9.83
CA HIS A 249 -6.80 5.96 11.24
C HIS A 249 -5.84 5.27 12.21
N GLY A 250 -4.55 5.19 11.85
CA GLY A 250 -3.52 4.69 12.77
C GLY A 250 -3.38 3.16 12.84
N ILE A 251 -4.38 2.39 12.40
CA ILE A 251 -4.40 0.93 12.57
C ILE A 251 -3.92 0.24 11.29
N THR A 252 -2.71 -0.32 11.31
CA THR A 252 -2.20 -1.06 10.15
C THR A 252 -2.72 -2.50 10.17
N ILE A 253 -3.55 -2.85 9.18
CA ILE A 253 -4.03 -4.22 8.95
C ILE A 253 -3.39 -4.82 7.70
N PRO A 254 -3.37 -6.17 7.54
CA PRO A 254 -2.83 -6.80 6.34
C PRO A 254 -3.49 -6.29 5.04
N ARG A 255 -2.75 -6.33 3.93
CA ARG A 255 -3.24 -5.81 2.63
C ARG A 255 -4.34 -6.67 2.01
N ASP A 256 -4.27 -8.00 2.15
CA ASP A 256 -5.16 -8.95 1.48
C ASP A 256 -6.28 -9.45 2.42
N SER A 257 -7.45 -9.77 1.86
CA SER A 257 -8.63 -10.24 2.62
C SER A 257 -8.38 -11.52 3.44
N GLY A 258 -7.66 -12.50 2.88
CA GLY A 258 -7.29 -13.74 3.57
C GLY A 258 -6.48 -13.48 4.86
N PRO A 259 -5.33 -12.81 4.78
CA PRO A 259 -4.59 -12.33 5.95
C PRO A 259 -5.42 -11.46 6.91
N GLN A 260 -6.25 -10.53 6.41
CA GLN A 260 -7.14 -9.74 7.26
C GLN A 260 -8.09 -10.62 8.08
N SER A 261 -8.60 -11.73 7.52
CA SER A 261 -9.51 -12.66 8.20
C SER A 261 -8.87 -13.45 9.34
N ARG A 262 -7.52 -13.47 9.41
CA ARG A 262 -6.75 -14.22 10.41
C ARG A 262 -6.02 -13.35 11.42
N ASN A 263 -6.16 -12.03 11.32
CA ASN A 263 -5.60 -11.06 12.25
C ASN A 263 -6.72 -10.27 12.95
N GLY A 264 -6.40 -9.62 14.07
CA GLY A 264 -7.40 -9.02 14.96
C GLY A 264 -8.15 -10.05 15.80
N VAL A 265 -9.11 -9.59 16.60
CA VAL A 265 -9.89 -10.43 17.51
C VAL A 265 -11.06 -11.08 16.76
N ALA A 266 -11.26 -12.39 16.93
CA ALA A 266 -12.41 -13.09 16.33
C ALA A 266 -13.72 -12.59 16.93
N VAL A 267 -14.73 -12.38 16.09
CA VAL A 267 -16.07 -11.94 16.49
C VAL A 267 -17.12 -12.89 15.97
N ASP A 268 -17.94 -13.41 16.88
CA ASP A 268 -19.12 -14.21 16.52
C ASP A 268 -20.19 -13.33 15.86
N LYS A 269 -20.99 -13.92 14.97
CA LYS A 269 -21.97 -13.18 14.14
C LYS A 269 -22.96 -12.38 14.99
N GLU A 270 -23.36 -12.91 16.13
CA GLU A 270 -24.30 -12.29 17.08
C GLU A 270 -23.71 -11.09 17.81
N ASN A 271 -22.37 -10.97 17.82
CA ASN A 271 -21.60 -9.94 18.53
C ASN A 271 -21.00 -8.89 17.58
N LEU A 272 -21.44 -8.86 16.32
CA LEU A 272 -21.00 -7.87 15.33
C LEU A 272 -21.27 -6.45 15.82
N GLN A 273 -20.23 -5.62 15.74
CA GLN A 273 -20.28 -4.20 16.05
C GLN A 273 -19.79 -3.38 14.86
N LYS A 274 -20.22 -2.12 14.81
CA LYS A 274 -19.75 -1.16 13.81
C LYS A 274 -18.22 -1.18 13.73
N GLY A 275 -17.69 -1.20 12.51
CA GLY A 275 -16.25 -1.26 12.25
C GLY A 275 -15.73 -2.69 12.05
N ASP A 276 -16.37 -3.73 12.58
CA ASP A 276 -15.91 -5.11 12.39
C ASP A 276 -15.79 -5.46 10.90
N LEU A 277 -14.71 -6.13 10.53
CA LEU A 277 -14.53 -6.65 9.18
C LEU A 277 -15.22 -8.00 9.05
N ILE A 278 -16.05 -8.15 8.04
CA ILE A 278 -16.79 -9.38 7.71
C ILE A 278 -16.16 -10.00 6.47
N PHE A 279 -15.91 -11.31 6.53
CA PHE A 279 -15.23 -12.04 5.48
C PHE A 279 -16.16 -13.03 4.78
N PHE A 280 -15.90 -13.24 3.49
CA PHE A 280 -16.64 -14.20 2.68
C PHE A 280 -15.68 -15.13 1.94
N ALA A 281 -16.00 -16.42 1.92
CA ALA A 281 -15.16 -17.46 1.35
C ALA A 281 -15.94 -18.37 0.40
N HIS A 282 -15.22 -18.90 -0.59
CA HIS A 282 -15.77 -19.87 -1.53
C HIS A 282 -16.30 -21.12 -0.80
N ASP A 283 -17.05 -21.96 -1.52
CA ASP A 283 -17.60 -23.21 -0.96
C ASP A 283 -18.41 -22.98 0.31
N GLN A 284 -19.38 -22.05 0.24
CA GLN A 284 -20.33 -21.78 1.34
C GLN A 284 -19.61 -21.40 2.65
N GLY A 285 -18.59 -20.52 2.55
CA GLY A 285 -17.83 -20.03 3.70
C GLY A 285 -16.72 -20.96 4.20
N LYS A 286 -16.45 -22.10 3.54
CA LYS A 286 -15.49 -23.12 4.00
C LYS A 286 -14.14 -23.08 3.29
N GLY A 287 -14.09 -22.45 2.13
CA GLY A 287 -12.91 -22.37 1.28
C GLY A 287 -11.99 -21.19 1.60
N SER A 288 -11.27 -20.72 0.59
CA SER A 288 -10.44 -19.52 0.71
C SER A 288 -11.30 -18.26 0.75
N VAL A 289 -10.98 -17.35 1.67
CA VAL A 289 -11.55 -16.00 1.72
C VAL A 289 -11.20 -15.25 0.43
N HIS A 290 -12.21 -14.68 -0.21
CA HIS A 290 -12.06 -13.91 -1.45
C HIS A 290 -12.65 -12.50 -1.35
N HIS A 291 -13.46 -12.21 -0.34
CA HIS A 291 -14.06 -10.89 -0.15
C HIS A 291 -14.08 -10.44 1.30
N VAL A 292 -14.09 -9.12 1.50
CA VAL A 292 -14.21 -8.47 2.81
C VAL A 292 -15.10 -7.23 2.70
N GLY A 293 -15.92 -7.00 3.71
CA GLY A 293 -16.67 -5.75 3.92
C GLY A 293 -16.55 -5.28 5.36
N MET A 294 -16.94 -4.04 5.64
CA MET A 294 -16.97 -3.49 7.00
C MET A 294 -18.43 -3.37 7.47
N TYR A 295 -18.74 -3.94 8.63
CA TYR A 295 -20.06 -3.83 9.24
C TYR A 295 -20.32 -2.39 9.68
N ILE A 296 -21.50 -1.86 9.36
CA ILE A 296 -21.85 -0.46 9.66
C ILE A 296 -23.05 -0.33 10.61
N GLY A 297 -23.49 -1.42 11.20
CA GLY A 297 -24.69 -1.48 12.03
C GLY A 297 -25.96 -1.77 11.22
N ASP A 298 -27.07 -1.99 11.93
CA ASP A 298 -28.41 -2.19 11.36
C ASP A 298 -28.48 -3.27 10.28
N GLY A 299 -27.64 -4.31 10.40
CA GLY A 299 -27.58 -5.42 9.46
C GLY A 299 -26.92 -5.09 8.11
N ASN A 300 -26.25 -3.94 7.99
CA ASN A 300 -25.63 -3.49 6.75
C ASN A 300 -24.10 -3.56 6.79
N MET A 301 -23.49 -3.62 5.60
CA MET A 301 -22.05 -3.48 5.40
C MET A 301 -21.72 -2.49 4.28
N ILE A 302 -20.54 -1.89 4.35
CA ILE A 302 -19.93 -1.09 3.29
C ILE A 302 -18.72 -1.83 2.71
N HIS A 303 -18.56 -1.83 1.37
CA HIS A 303 -17.43 -2.49 0.71
C HIS A 303 -17.12 -1.89 -0.68
N SER A 304 -15.98 -2.26 -1.27
CA SER A 304 -15.72 -2.16 -2.71
C SER A 304 -15.87 -3.56 -3.33
N PRO A 305 -17.00 -3.90 -3.97
CA PRO A 305 -17.38 -5.31 -4.16
C PRO A 305 -16.70 -6.05 -5.29
N ARG A 306 -16.74 -5.50 -6.51
CA ARG A 306 -16.32 -6.17 -7.76
C ARG A 306 -16.33 -5.20 -8.93
N ALA A 307 -15.70 -5.58 -10.05
CA ALA A 307 -15.44 -4.72 -11.21
C ALA A 307 -16.69 -4.12 -11.88
N GLU A 308 -17.85 -4.78 -11.77
CA GLU A 308 -19.15 -4.32 -12.28
C GLU A 308 -19.76 -3.18 -11.47
N ARG A 309 -19.18 -2.88 -10.30
CA ARG A 309 -19.80 -2.10 -9.24
C ARG A 309 -18.82 -1.07 -8.68
N SER A 310 -19.35 -0.27 -7.78
CA SER A 310 -18.63 0.76 -7.06
C SER A 310 -18.72 0.50 -5.55
N VAL A 311 -17.96 1.26 -4.76
CA VAL A 311 -18.15 1.28 -3.31
C VAL A 311 -19.62 1.53 -2.98
N GLU A 312 -20.20 0.65 -2.18
CA GLU A 312 -21.63 0.63 -1.90
C GLU A 312 -21.93 0.13 -0.49
N ILE A 313 -23.16 0.40 -0.04
CA ILE A 313 -23.73 -0.15 1.18
C ILE A 313 -24.83 -1.13 0.79
N ILE A 314 -24.76 -2.34 1.31
CA ILE A 314 -25.79 -3.37 1.12
C ILE A 314 -26.10 -4.08 2.44
N PRO A 315 -27.27 -4.72 2.56
CA PRO A 315 -27.55 -5.63 3.66
C PRO A 315 -26.53 -6.77 3.69
N LEU A 316 -26.09 -7.16 4.89
CA LEU A 316 -25.28 -8.37 5.08
C LEU A 316 -26.05 -9.62 4.64
N ASN A 317 -27.39 -9.61 4.77
CA ASN A 317 -28.28 -10.68 4.33
C ASN A 317 -28.58 -10.64 2.81
N THR A 318 -27.58 -10.27 2.00
CA THR A 318 -27.72 -10.28 0.53
C THR A 318 -27.41 -11.67 -0.01
N PRO A 319 -28.24 -12.25 -0.91
CA PRO A 319 -27.96 -13.55 -1.52
C PRO A 319 -26.59 -13.58 -2.21
N GLY A 320 -25.88 -14.69 -2.06
CA GLY A 320 -24.49 -14.88 -2.43
C GLY A 320 -23.52 -14.51 -1.31
N TYR A 321 -23.75 -13.41 -0.58
CA TYR A 321 -22.90 -13.02 0.54
C TYR A 321 -23.24 -13.82 1.80
N ILE A 322 -24.53 -13.94 2.15
CA ILE A 322 -24.89 -14.57 3.43
C ILE A 322 -24.51 -16.05 3.48
N GLU A 323 -24.61 -16.75 2.35
CA GLU A 323 -24.22 -18.16 2.20
C GLU A 323 -22.69 -18.35 2.26
N GLU A 324 -21.92 -17.33 1.90
CA GLU A 324 -20.46 -17.37 1.92
C GLU A 324 -19.84 -16.76 3.19
N TYR A 325 -20.64 -16.38 4.19
CA TYR A 325 -20.15 -15.79 5.44
C TYR A 325 -19.10 -16.70 6.10
N ALA A 326 -17.89 -16.14 6.29
CA ALA A 326 -16.71 -16.86 6.76
C ALA A 326 -16.14 -16.28 8.07
N GLY A 327 -16.98 -15.60 8.85
CA GLY A 327 -16.63 -15.01 10.14
C GLY A 327 -16.30 -13.51 10.07
N ALA A 328 -15.93 -12.95 11.23
CA ALA A 328 -15.61 -11.54 11.39
C ALA A 328 -14.40 -11.29 12.30
N ARG A 329 -13.75 -10.14 12.12
CA ARG A 329 -12.61 -9.68 12.92
C ARG A 329 -12.79 -8.24 13.39
N ARG A 330 -12.46 -8.00 14.66
CA ARG A 330 -12.37 -6.67 15.26
C ARG A 330 -10.92 -6.21 15.34
N TYR A 331 -10.68 -5.00 14.85
CA TYR A 331 -9.37 -4.34 14.89
C TYR A 331 -9.37 -3.07 15.77
N LEU A 332 -10.55 -2.58 16.15
CA LEU A 332 -10.67 -1.55 17.19
C LEU A 332 -10.30 -2.15 18.55
N PRO A 333 -9.59 -1.40 19.41
CA PRO A 333 -9.13 -1.87 20.72
C PRO A 333 -10.26 -2.03 21.76
#